data_AF-A0A9W8QA99-F1
#
_entry.id   AF-A0A9W8QA99-F1
#
_cell.length_a   1.000
_cell.length_b   1.000
_cell.length_c   1.000
_cell.angle_alpha   90.00
_cell.angle_beta   90.00
_cell.angle_gamma   90.00
#
_symmetry.space_group_name_H-M   'P 1'
#
loop_
_entity.id
_entity.type
_entity.pdbx_description
1 polymer ?
#
loop_
_entity_poly.entity_id
_entity_poly.type
_entity_poly.pdbx_seq_one_letter_code
_entity_poly.pdbx_strand_id
1 'polypeptide(L)'
;MHVHTPKYPRQLVLAVNAWVFFRISGGLFNPAVTFGLVLIGGLGPTRALLIFVAQILGATASAALVSALFPGELQIATTLGGKASVAQGVWIEAFLTAELVFTIIMLAAEKHKGTFLAPIGIGLSLFIAEMTGVYFTGGSLNPARSLGPCIVLRSFPGYHWIYWVGPGIGSILAAGFYHLINILEYETANPGQDFNEKEMDRFVFDEEAAHTGAHVVRPDATDVLEPIVSPVASPAASRDPLRGRSPGDYISPGAPSLAQRFSQGGSAHDDSIKAD
;
A
#
# COMPACT_ATOMS: atom_id res chain seq x y z
N MET A 1 -39.99 18.52 -14.02
CA MET A 1 -38.98 17.82 -14.85
C MET A 1 -37.68 17.82 -14.05
N HIS A 2 -37.40 16.75 -13.30
CA HIS A 2 -36.14 16.66 -12.55
C HIS A 2 -35.02 16.40 -13.56
N VAL A 3 -34.23 17.42 -13.86
CA VAL A 3 -33.02 17.28 -14.64
C VAL A 3 -32.06 16.44 -13.79
N HIS A 4 -31.84 15.18 -14.20
CA HIS A 4 -30.71 14.40 -13.71
C HIS A 4 -29.44 15.09 -14.20
N THR A 5 -28.86 15.96 -13.37
CA THR A 5 -27.51 16.45 -13.63
C THR A 5 -26.54 15.28 -13.52
N PRO A 6 -25.66 15.07 -14.51
CA PRO A 6 -24.62 14.06 -14.41
C PRO A 6 -23.77 14.37 -13.18
N LYS A 7 -23.72 13.45 -12.21
CA LYS A 7 -22.76 13.54 -11.12
C LYS A 7 -21.40 13.23 -11.73
N TYR A 8 -20.61 14.27 -12.04
CA TYR A 8 -19.25 14.11 -12.54
C TYR A 8 -18.43 13.18 -11.61
N PRO A 9 -17.48 12.41 -12.15
CA PRO A 9 -16.66 11.51 -11.35
C PRO A 9 -15.73 12.33 -10.44
N ARG A 10 -16.18 12.62 -9.21
CA ARG A 10 -15.39 13.35 -8.19
C ARG A 10 -14.20 12.55 -7.68
N GLN A 11 -14.12 11.27 -8.00
CA GLN A 11 -13.23 10.31 -7.36
C GLN A 11 -11.77 10.42 -7.84
N LEU A 12 -11.56 10.84 -9.09
CA LEU A 12 -10.21 11.03 -9.65
C LEU A 12 -9.45 12.20 -9.02
N VAL A 13 -10.17 13.15 -8.41
CA VAL A 13 -9.58 14.34 -7.80
C VAL A 13 -8.70 13.98 -6.60
N LEU A 14 -9.07 12.97 -5.80
CA LEU A 14 -8.22 12.53 -4.70
C LEU A 14 -6.93 11.90 -5.23
N ALA A 15 -7.01 11.01 -6.23
CA ALA A 15 -5.83 10.34 -6.80
C ALA A 15 -4.78 11.37 -7.27
N VAL A 16 -5.23 12.38 -8.03
CA VAL A 16 -4.36 13.44 -8.55
C VAL A 16 -3.75 14.27 -7.42
N ASN A 17 -4.56 14.76 -6.47
CA ASN A 17 -4.06 15.61 -5.39
C ASN A 17 -3.19 14.83 -4.41
N ALA A 18 -3.54 13.58 -4.08
CA ALA A 18 -2.72 12.71 -3.26
C ALA A 18 -1.35 12.52 -3.90
N TRP A 19 -1.28 12.33 -5.23
CA TRP A 19 0.00 12.21 -5.94
C TRP A 19 0.82 13.50 -5.90
N VAL A 20 0.21 14.65 -6.20
CA VAL A 20 0.89 15.96 -6.19
C VAL A 20 1.45 16.28 -4.80
N PHE A 21 0.69 16.01 -3.75
CA PHE A 21 1.07 16.34 -2.37
C PHE A 21 1.75 15.19 -1.61
N PHE A 22 1.96 14.03 -2.25
CA PHE A 22 2.50 12.83 -1.61
C PHE A 22 3.83 13.12 -0.92
N ARG A 23 4.72 13.87 -1.59
CA ARG A 23 6.06 14.21 -1.06
C ARG A 23 6.08 15.40 -0.11
N ILE A 24 5.01 16.20 -0.04
CA ILE A 24 4.94 17.41 0.79
C ILE A 24 4.37 17.05 2.17
N SER A 25 3.18 16.45 2.18
CA SER A 25 2.45 16.16 3.42
C SER A 25 2.14 14.67 3.60
N GLY A 26 2.33 13.85 2.57
CA GLY A 26 1.78 12.50 2.46
C GLY A 26 0.42 12.45 1.76
N GLY A 27 -0.16 13.61 1.42
CA GLY A 27 -1.44 13.68 0.71
C GLY A 27 -2.64 13.17 1.51
N LEU A 28 -2.67 13.35 2.84
CA LEU A 28 -3.65 12.70 3.72
C LEU A 28 -5.09 13.18 3.46
N PHE A 29 -5.30 14.50 3.32
CA PHE A 29 -6.59 15.17 3.01
C PHE A 29 -7.86 14.72 3.77
N ASN A 30 -7.72 13.92 4.82
CA ASN A 30 -8.82 13.27 5.53
C ASN A 30 -8.48 13.10 7.02
N PRO A 31 -9.28 13.65 7.94
CA PRO A 31 -9.11 13.47 9.37
C PRO A 31 -9.15 12.00 9.82
N ALA A 32 -9.97 11.16 9.20
CA ALA A 32 -10.06 9.73 9.52
C ALA A 32 -8.76 9.00 9.15
N VAL A 33 -8.21 9.28 7.97
CA VAL A 33 -6.88 8.76 7.56
C VAL A 33 -5.79 9.22 8.51
N THR A 34 -5.81 10.50 8.88
CA THR A 34 -4.85 11.07 9.84
C THR A 34 -4.92 10.35 11.18
N PHE A 35 -6.13 10.07 11.67
CA PHE A 35 -6.36 9.31 12.89
C PHE A 35 -5.88 7.86 12.77
N GLY A 36 -6.20 7.16 11.67
CA GLY A 36 -5.72 5.79 11.41
C GLY A 36 -4.19 5.70 11.42
N LEU A 37 -3.50 6.65 10.80
CA LEU A 37 -2.02 6.71 10.82
C LEU A 37 -1.45 6.97 12.22
N VAL A 38 -2.14 7.74 13.06
CA VAL A 38 -1.75 7.90 14.47
C VAL A 38 -1.89 6.57 15.23
N LEU A 39 -2.97 5.82 15.01
CA LEU A 39 -3.24 4.55 15.69
C LEU A 39 -2.20 3.45 15.39
N ILE A 40 -1.58 3.49 14.21
CA ILE A 40 -0.50 2.57 13.84
C ILE A 40 0.90 3.14 14.11
N GLY A 41 1.01 4.33 14.69
CA GLY A 41 2.30 4.99 14.96
C GLY A 41 2.98 5.61 13.74
N GLY A 42 2.34 5.60 12.57
CA GLY A 42 2.87 6.17 11.32
C GLY A 42 2.84 7.70 11.26
N LEU A 43 2.15 8.37 12.21
CA LEU A 43 2.10 9.83 12.31
C LEU A 43 2.11 10.32 13.76
N GLY A 44 3.03 11.22 14.10
CA GLY A 44 3.12 11.81 15.43
C GLY A 44 1.91 12.72 15.78
N PRO A 45 1.44 12.74 17.05
CA PRO A 45 0.22 13.46 17.44
C PRO A 45 0.21 14.97 17.15
N THR A 46 1.34 15.66 17.37
CA THR A 46 1.46 17.10 17.10
C THR A 46 1.28 17.42 15.62
N ARG A 47 1.93 16.62 14.75
CA ARG A 47 1.78 16.76 13.30
C ARG A 47 0.37 16.42 12.85
N ALA A 48 -0.23 15.37 13.44
CA ALA A 48 -1.61 14.99 13.18
C ALA A 48 -2.59 16.13 13.50
N LEU A 49 -2.41 16.83 14.62
CA LEU A 49 -3.26 17.97 14.99
C LEU A 49 -3.15 19.13 13.98
N LEU A 50 -1.93 19.49 13.56
CA LEU A 50 -1.74 20.55 12.58
C LEU A 50 -2.36 20.20 11.21
N ILE A 51 -2.18 18.94 10.78
CA ILE A 51 -2.76 18.44 9.54
C ILE A 51 -4.29 18.40 9.63
N PHE A 52 -4.85 17.97 10.76
CA PHE A 52 -6.30 17.94 10.99
C PHE A 52 -6.91 19.34 10.82
N VAL A 53 -6.31 20.37 11.43
CA VAL A 53 -6.78 21.75 11.28
C VAL A 53 -6.68 22.21 9.82
N ALA A 54 -5.54 21.93 9.16
CA ALA A 54 -5.35 22.28 7.76
C ALA A 54 -6.37 21.59 6.82
N GLN A 55 -6.76 20.35 7.12
CA GLN A 55 -7.76 19.60 6.34
C GLN A 55 -9.15 20.23 6.47
N ILE A 56 -9.58 20.61 7.68
CA ILE A 56 -10.86 21.30 7.87
C ILE A 56 -10.87 22.64 7.14
N LEU A 57 -9.84 23.46 7.34
CA LEU A 57 -9.72 24.77 6.69
C LEU A 57 -9.69 24.64 5.16
N GLY A 58 -8.93 23.68 4.63
CA GLY A 58 -8.86 23.41 3.21
C GLY A 58 -10.19 22.97 2.62
N ALA A 59 -10.92 22.08 3.30
CA ALA A 59 -12.24 21.63 2.85
C ALA A 59 -13.28 22.76 2.87
N THR A 60 -13.29 23.59 3.92
CA THR A 60 -14.17 24.78 3.99
C THR A 60 -13.83 25.79 2.90
N ALA A 61 -12.54 26.10 2.70
CA ALA A 61 -12.10 27.01 1.65
C ALA A 61 -12.45 26.49 0.25
N SER A 62 -12.27 25.18 0.01
CA SER A 62 -12.65 24.55 -1.26
C SER A 62 -14.16 24.63 -1.50
N ALA A 63 -14.99 24.37 -0.49
CA ALA A 63 -16.44 24.48 -0.62
C ALA A 63 -16.88 25.93 -0.90
N ALA A 64 -16.26 26.91 -0.23
CA ALA A 64 -16.53 28.33 -0.47
C ALA A 64 -16.11 28.77 -1.88
N LEU A 65 -14.97 28.29 -2.36
CA LEU A 65 -14.50 28.57 -3.72
C LEU A 65 -15.45 27.99 -4.77
N VAL A 66 -15.88 26.73 -4.62
CA VAL A 66 -16.88 26.12 -5.51
C VAL A 66 -18.18 26.93 -5.49
N SER A 67 -18.61 27.39 -4.31
CA SER A 67 -19.79 28.24 -4.17
C SER A 67 -19.69 29.58 -4.90
N ALA A 68 -18.50 30.16 -4.96
CA ALA A 68 -18.28 31.45 -5.60
C ALA A 68 -18.14 31.32 -7.12
N LEU A 69 -17.56 30.21 -7.60
CA LEU A 69 -17.24 30.00 -9.01
C LEU A 69 -18.43 29.48 -9.82
N PHE A 70 -19.25 28.62 -9.25
CA PHE A 70 -20.31 27.92 -9.99
C PHE A 70 -21.69 28.43 -9.59
N PRO A 71 -22.53 28.84 -10.55
CA PRO A 71 -23.89 29.30 -10.26
C PRO A 71 -24.81 28.14 -9.89
N GLY A 72 -25.84 28.42 -9.09
CA GLY A 72 -26.88 27.46 -8.70
C GLY A 72 -26.70 26.90 -7.29
N GLU A 73 -27.61 26.01 -6.90
CA GLU A 73 -27.54 25.37 -5.59
C GLU A 73 -26.38 24.37 -5.51
N LEU A 74 -25.59 24.48 -4.44
CA LEU A 74 -24.47 23.61 -4.13
C LEU A 74 -24.92 22.23 -3.67
N GLN A 75 -24.94 21.29 -4.61
CA GLN A 75 -25.22 19.87 -4.35
C GLN A 75 -23.94 19.11 -3.98
N ILE A 76 -23.17 19.64 -3.02
CA ILE A 76 -21.87 19.09 -2.57
C ILE A 76 -21.89 18.48 -1.16
N ALA A 77 -22.95 18.73 -0.39
CA ALA A 77 -23.12 18.19 0.96
C ALA A 77 -23.37 16.67 0.94
N THR A 78 -22.79 15.95 1.90
CA THR A 78 -23.08 14.54 2.14
C THR A 78 -24.38 14.42 2.91
N THR A 79 -25.34 13.67 2.37
CA THR A 79 -26.67 13.49 2.96
C THR A 79 -27.08 12.03 2.89
N LEU A 80 -27.86 11.58 3.87
CA LEU A 80 -28.47 10.25 3.81
C LEU A 80 -29.46 10.19 2.65
N GLY A 81 -29.42 9.08 1.92
CA GLY A 81 -30.24 8.79 0.75
C GLY A 81 -30.66 7.32 0.73
N GLY A 82 -31.36 6.91 -0.34
CA GLY A 82 -31.69 5.50 -0.56
C GLY A 82 -32.52 4.82 0.55
N LYS A 83 -33.23 5.61 1.38
CA LYS A 83 -33.96 5.14 2.58
C LYS A 83 -33.07 4.48 3.65
N ALA A 84 -31.75 4.74 3.63
CA ALA A 84 -30.86 4.27 4.68
C ALA A 84 -31.21 4.92 6.02
N SER A 85 -31.31 4.12 7.07
CA SER A 85 -31.42 4.61 8.44
C SER A 85 -30.11 5.23 8.92
N VAL A 86 -30.17 6.03 9.99
CA VAL A 86 -28.98 6.63 10.63
C VAL A 86 -27.96 5.56 11.02
N ALA A 87 -28.43 4.44 11.60
CA ALA A 87 -27.56 3.34 12.00
C ALA A 87 -26.88 2.65 10.79
N GLN A 88 -27.63 2.42 9.71
CA GLN A 88 -27.05 1.92 8.45
C GLN A 88 -26.02 2.89 7.90
N GLY A 89 -26.30 4.20 7.95
CA GLY A 89 -25.37 5.24 7.52
C GLY A 89 -24.04 5.20 8.26
N VAL A 90 -24.06 5.03 9.60
CA VAL A 90 -22.84 4.88 10.40
C VAL A 90 -22.00 3.69 9.93
N TRP A 91 -22.61 2.52 9.76
CA TRP A 91 -21.88 1.31 9.38
C TRP A 91 -21.40 1.33 7.93
N ILE A 92 -22.19 1.89 7.01
CA ILE A 92 -21.74 2.11 5.63
C ILE A 92 -20.50 3.00 5.63
N GLU A 93 -20.56 4.16 6.28
CA GLU A 93 -19.40 5.06 6.38
C GLU A 93 -18.20 4.40 7.09
N ALA A 94 -18.44 3.55 8.09
CA ALA A 94 -17.38 2.82 8.78
C ALA A 94 -16.66 1.82 7.88
N PHE A 95 -17.39 0.96 7.17
CA PHE A 95 -16.75 -0.06 6.30
C PHE A 95 -16.05 0.56 5.10
N LEU A 96 -16.68 1.56 4.47
CA LEU A 96 -16.07 2.29 3.35
C LEU A 96 -14.80 3.04 3.78
N THR A 97 -14.81 3.64 4.97
CA THR A 97 -13.59 4.27 5.52
C THR A 97 -12.54 3.25 5.92
N ALA A 98 -12.94 2.10 6.48
CA ALA A 98 -12.00 1.03 6.83
C ALA A 98 -11.24 0.52 5.60
N GLU A 99 -11.94 0.29 4.49
CA GLU A 99 -11.33 -0.10 3.21
C GLU A 99 -10.29 0.93 2.74
N LEU A 100 -10.67 2.21 2.72
CA LEU A 100 -9.79 3.30 2.30
C LEU A 100 -8.56 3.43 3.21
N VAL A 101 -8.77 3.45 4.53
CA VAL A 101 -7.67 3.61 5.50
C VAL A 101 -6.75 2.41 5.47
N PHE A 102 -7.28 1.19 5.37
CA PHE A 102 -6.45 -0.02 5.27
C PHE A 102 -5.61 -0.02 3.99
N THR A 103 -6.19 0.40 2.86
CA THR A 103 -5.45 0.58 1.61
C THR A 103 -4.30 1.59 1.75
N ILE A 104 -4.54 2.71 2.44
CA ILE A 104 -3.49 3.70 2.72
C ILE A 104 -2.39 3.13 3.61
N ILE A 105 -2.76 2.36 4.63
CA ILE A 105 -1.78 1.72 5.51
C ILE A 105 -0.89 0.77 4.69
N MET A 106 -1.49 -0.16 3.94
CA MET A 106 -0.74 -1.18 3.21
C MET A 106 0.07 -0.65 2.02
N LEU A 107 -0.43 0.37 1.31
CA LEU A 107 0.26 0.88 0.12
C LEU A 107 1.23 2.02 0.43
N ALA A 108 0.93 2.86 1.43
CA ALA A 108 1.68 4.10 1.67
C ALA A 108 2.44 4.11 3.01
N ALA A 109 1.86 3.59 4.09
CA ALA A 109 2.54 3.56 5.40
C ALA A 109 3.58 2.44 5.41
N GLU A 110 3.17 1.23 5.03
CA GLU A 110 4.04 0.07 4.85
C GLU A 110 4.94 0.27 3.63
N LYS A 111 6.24 0.08 3.79
CA LYS A 111 7.23 0.42 2.76
C LYS A 111 7.63 -0.81 1.98
N HIS A 112 7.27 -0.85 0.71
CA HIS A 112 7.59 -1.94 -0.21
C HIS A 112 7.98 -1.37 -1.59
N LYS A 113 8.46 -2.23 -2.51
CA LYS A 113 8.89 -1.80 -3.86
C LYS A 113 7.84 -0.98 -4.63
N GLY A 114 6.56 -1.18 -4.31
CA GLY A 114 5.41 -0.57 -4.99
C GLY A 114 4.87 0.71 -4.35
N THR A 115 5.43 1.18 -3.22
CA THR A 115 4.88 2.32 -2.46
C THR A 115 4.74 3.61 -3.29
N PHE A 116 5.52 3.79 -4.36
CA PHE A 116 5.37 4.94 -5.26
C PHE A 116 4.05 4.96 -6.05
N LEU A 117 3.39 3.80 -6.21
CA LEU A 117 2.07 3.66 -6.84
C LEU A 117 0.91 3.85 -5.86
N ALA A 118 1.18 4.06 -4.57
CA ALA A 118 0.15 4.18 -3.55
C ALA A 118 -0.96 5.20 -3.89
N PRO A 119 -0.67 6.41 -4.43
CA PRO A 119 -1.72 7.36 -4.78
C PRO A 119 -2.75 6.81 -5.78
N ILE A 120 -2.35 5.92 -6.71
CA ILE A 120 -3.28 5.27 -7.64
C ILE A 120 -4.20 4.32 -6.89
N GLY A 121 -3.63 3.41 -6.11
CA GLY A 121 -4.41 2.41 -5.36
C GLY A 121 -5.38 3.06 -4.38
N ILE A 122 -4.93 4.12 -3.69
CA ILE A 122 -5.77 4.92 -2.78
C ILE A 122 -6.92 5.59 -3.54
N GLY A 123 -6.63 6.16 -4.72
CA GLY A 123 -7.66 6.74 -5.59
C GLY A 123 -8.69 5.74 -6.08
N LEU A 124 -8.25 4.53 -6.46
CA LEU A 124 -9.13 3.45 -6.90
C LEU A 124 -9.99 2.90 -5.75
N SER A 125 -9.43 2.76 -4.55
CA SER A 125 -10.20 2.37 -3.36
C SER A 125 -11.28 3.41 -3.05
N LEU A 126 -10.95 4.71 -3.03
CA LEU A 126 -11.98 5.74 -2.85
C LEU A 126 -13.02 5.69 -3.97
N PHE A 127 -12.61 5.43 -5.22
CA PHE A 127 -13.55 5.32 -6.34
C PHE A 127 -14.58 4.20 -6.12
N ILE A 128 -14.13 3.00 -5.75
CA ILE A 128 -14.99 1.86 -5.43
C ILE A 128 -15.92 2.21 -4.26
N ALA A 129 -15.36 2.79 -3.20
CA ALA A 129 -16.13 3.12 -2.03
C ALA A 129 -17.21 4.19 -2.31
N GLU A 130 -16.93 5.19 -3.15
CA GLU A 130 -17.92 6.18 -3.59
C GLU A 130 -18.98 5.59 -4.52
N MET A 131 -18.66 4.61 -5.37
CA MET A 131 -19.66 3.93 -6.21
C MET A 131 -20.78 3.31 -5.35
N THR A 132 -20.44 2.79 -4.17
CA THR A 132 -21.41 2.23 -3.23
C THR A 132 -21.99 3.29 -2.29
N GLY A 133 -21.14 4.14 -1.70
CA GLY A 133 -21.53 5.05 -0.62
C GLY A 133 -22.35 6.26 -1.05
N VAL A 134 -22.17 6.77 -2.28
CA VAL A 134 -22.82 8.02 -2.72
C VAL A 134 -24.34 7.94 -2.70
N TYR A 135 -24.92 6.77 -3.01
CA TYR A 135 -26.37 6.61 -3.03
C TYR A 135 -27.01 6.61 -1.63
N PHE A 136 -26.32 6.03 -0.65
CA PHE A 136 -26.87 5.81 0.70
C PHE A 136 -26.50 6.92 1.69
N THR A 137 -25.28 7.45 1.62
CA THR A 137 -24.75 8.40 2.63
C THR A 137 -24.19 9.67 2.01
N GLY A 138 -24.13 9.76 0.69
CA GLY A 138 -23.49 10.84 -0.04
C GLY A 138 -21.97 10.65 -0.22
N GLY A 139 -21.42 9.53 0.26
CA GLY A 139 -19.99 9.18 0.13
C GLY A 139 -19.11 10.15 0.89
N SER A 140 -19.17 10.14 2.22
CA SER A 140 -18.29 11.00 3.02
C SER A 140 -16.89 10.43 3.10
N LEU A 141 -16.74 9.32 3.83
CA LEU A 141 -15.49 8.69 4.26
C LEU A 141 -14.50 9.63 4.98
N ASN A 142 -14.87 10.89 5.16
CA ASN A 142 -13.96 11.98 5.43
C ASN A 142 -14.70 13.11 6.15
N PRO A 143 -14.45 13.27 7.46
CA PRO A 143 -15.09 14.32 8.25
C PRO A 143 -14.88 15.73 7.69
N ALA A 144 -13.71 16.06 7.14
CA ALA A 144 -13.45 17.36 6.53
C ALA A 144 -14.32 17.60 5.30
N ARG A 145 -14.44 16.58 4.44
CA ARG A 145 -15.25 16.61 3.21
C ARG A 145 -16.75 16.73 3.49
N SER A 146 -17.22 16.26 4.64
CA SER A 146 -18.61 16.47 5.09
C SER A 146 -18.81 17.81 5.80
N LEU A 147 -17.86 18.22 6.63
CA LEU A 147 -17.98 19.44 7.44
C LEU A 147 -17.87 20.71 6.59
N GLY A 148 -16.88 20.77 5.69
CA GLY A 148 -16.58 21.97 4.89
C GLY A 148 -17.80 22.54 4.16
N PRO A 149 -18.54 21.73 3.37
CA PRO A 149 -19.78 22.16 2.74
C PRO A 149 -20.86 22.63 3.72
N CYS A 150 -21.06 21.92 4.85
CA CYS A 150 -22.08 22.29 5.83
C CYS A 150 -21.82 23.67 6.47
N ILE A 151 -20.54 24.02 6.70
CA ILE A 151 -20.15 25.35 7.20
C ILE A 151 -20.54 26.44 6.19
N VAL A 152 -20.20 26.25 4.92
CA VAL A 152 -20.45 27.25 3.86
C VAL A 152 -21.95 27.41 3.59
N LEU A 153 -22.67 26.30 3.56
CA LEU A 153 -24.13 26.28 3.34
C LEU A 153 -24.93 26.64 4.59
N ARG A 154 -24.28 26.74 5.75
CA ARG A 154 -24.91 26.97 7.06
C ARG A 154 -26.06 25.99 7.34
N SER A 155 -25.91 24.75 6.88
CA SER A 155 -26.94 23.72 6.95
C SER A 155 -26.32 22.40 7.39
N PHE A 156 -26.80 21.90 8.52
CA PHE A 156 -26.31 20.69 9.16
C PHE A 156 -27.49 19.74 9.38
N PRO A 157 -27.46 18.52 8.82
CA PRO A 157 -28.46 17.52 9.16
C PRO A 157 -28.30 17.12 10.64
N GLY A 158 -29.41 16.85 11.34
CA GLY A 158 -29.36 16.40 12.75
C GLY A 158 -28.55 15.11 12.97
N TYR A 159 -28.33 14.33 11.89
CA TYR A 159 -27.50 13.13 11.87
C TYR A 159 -26.04 13.39 11.41
N HIS A 160 -25.58 14.65 11.29
CA HIS A 160 -24.23 14.95 10.76
C HIS A 160 -23.09 14.21 11.49
N TRP A 161 -23.28 13.88 12.77
CA TRP A 161 -22.34 13.14 13.59
C TRP A 161 -21.95 11.77 12.99
N ILE A 162 -22.78 11.16 12.14
CA ILE A 162 -22.44 9.87 11.50
C ILE A 162 -21.18 9.99 10.62
N TYR A 163 -20.94 11.15 10.04
CA TYR A 163 -19.76 11.43 9.20
C TYR A 163 -18.48 11.65 10.02
N TRP A 164 -18.58 11.57 11.34
CA TRP A 164 -17.46 11.57 12.27
C TRP A 164 -17.29 10.19 12.90
N VAL A 165 -18.38 9.66 13.45
CA VAL A 165 -18.37 8.36 14.14
C VAL A 165 -18.12 7.21 13.18
N GLY A 166 -18.78 7.18 12.02
CA GLY A 166 -18.57 6.15 11.00
C GLY A 166 -17.11 6.10 10.57
N PRO A 167 -16.53 7.19 10.02
CA PRO A 167 -15.13 7.21 9.62
C PRO A 167 -14.14 6.95 10.76
N GLY A 168 -14.45 7.38 12.00
CA GLY A 168 -13.66 7.07 13.19
C GLY A 168 -13.62 5.57 13.50
N ILE A 169 -14.79 4.90 13.49
CA ILE A 169 -14.88 3.43 13.64
C ILE A 169 -14.10 2.75 12.51
N GLY A 170 -14.26 3.20 11.27
CA GLY A 170 -13.54 2.64 10.13
C GLY A 170 -12.02 2.70 10.28
N SER A 171 -11.51 3.81 10.81
CA SER A 171 -10.07 3.98 11.08
C SER A 171 -9.57 3.02 12.16
N ILE A 172 -10.37 2.79 13.21
CA ILE A 172 -10.06 1.82 14.28
C ILE A 172 -10.06 0.40 13.72
N LEU A 173 -11.05 0.04 12.90
CA LEU A 173 -11.14 -1.27 12.27
C LEU A 173 -9.92 -1.55 11.37
N ALA A 174 -9.55 -0.58 10.53
CA ALA A 174 -8.38 -0.69 9.65
C ALA A 174 -7.07 -0.85 10.44
N ALA A 175 -6.85 -0.01 11.45
CA ALA A 175 -5.66 -0.09 12.30
C ALA A 175 -5.62 -1.38 13.12
N GLY A 176 -6.75 -1.82 13.67
CA GLY A 176 -6.86 -3.09 14.40
C GLY A 176 -6.59 -4.30 13.50
N PHE A 177 -7.09 -4.29 12.27
CA PHE A 177 -6.81 -5.35 11.31
C PHE A 177 -5.32 -5.35 10.88
N TYR A 178 -4.72 -4.18 10.66
CA TYR A 178 -3.29 -4.05 10.41
C TYR A 178 -2.44 -4.63 11.57
N HIS A 179 -2.76 -4.28 12.81
CA HIS A 179 -2.06 -4.84 13.98
C HIS A 179 -2.23 -6.35 14.08
N LEU A 180 -3.42 -6.88 13.77
CA LEU A 180 -3.67 -8.31 13.74
C LEU A 180 -2.79 -9.03 12.71
N ILE A 181 -2.74 -8.54 11.46
CA ILE A 181 -1.92 -9.18 10.42
C ILE A 181 -0.41 -9.05 10.70
N ASN A 182 0.02 -7.99 11.38
CA ASN A 182 1.40 -7.86 11.85
C ASN A 182 1.73 -8.87 12.96
N ILE A 183 0.81 -9.08 13.91
CA ILE A 183 0.97 -10.12 14.96
C ILE A 183 1.03 -11.51 14.33
N LEU A 184 0.30 -11.73 13.22
CA LEU A 184 0.32 -12.97 12.45
C LEU A 184 1.49 -13.04 11.45
N GLU A 185 2.40 -12.08 11.48
CA GLU A 185 3.60 -12.03 10.64
C GLU A 185 3.28 -12.23 9.15
N TYR A 186 2.35 -11.43 8.60
CA TYR A 186 1.84 -11.61 7.23
C TYR A 186 2.92 -11.66 6.13
N GLU A 187 4.10 -11.10 6.37
CA GLU A 187 5.27 -11.15 5.48
C GLU A 187 5.72 -12.60 5.20
N THR A 188 5.47 -13.52 6.14
CA THR A 188 5.75 -14.95 5.99
C THR A 188 4.80 -15.65 5.01
N ALA A 189 3.62 -15.08 4.76
CA ALA A 189 2.63 -15.70 3.88
C ALA A 189 3.05 -15.63 2.41
N ASN A 190 3.78 -14.58 2.01
CA ASN A 190 4.34 -14.43 0.66
C ASN A 190 5.77 -13.86 0.73
N PRO A 191 6.76 -14.68 1.09
CA PRO A 191 8.13 -14.25 1.33
C PRO A 191 8.76 -13.57 0.10
N GLY A 192 9.46 -12.45 0.31
CA GLY A 192 10.15 -11.71 -0.74
C GLY A 192 9.25 -10.88 -1.68
N GLN A 193 7.93 -10.93 -1.54
CA GLN A 193 7.01 -10.19 -2.42
C GLN A 193 7.28 -8.67 -2.40
N ASP A 194 7.63 -8.13 -1.24
CA ASP A 194 7.83 -6.69 -1.04
C ASP A 194 9.23 -6.19 -1.38
N PHE A 195 10.13 -7.12 -1.71
CA PHE A 195 11.55 -6.85 -1.91
C PHE A 195 11.81 -6.24 -3.28
N ASN A 196 12.70 -5.24 -3.33
CA ASN A 196 13.26 -4.73 -4.56
C ASN A 196 14.30 -5.70 -5.15
N GLU A 197 14.79 -5.42 -6.36
CA GLU A 197 15.72 -6.31 -7.08
C GLU A 197 16.96 -6.66 -6.24
N LYS A 198 17.56 -5.68 -5.55
CA LYS A 198 18.77 -5.89 -4.73
C LYS A 198 18.50 -6.71 -3.48
N GLU A 199 17.31 -6.56 -2.90
CA GLU A 199 16.86 -7.34 -1.74
C GLU A 199 16.57 -8.78 -2.17
N MET A 200 15.97 -8.98 -3.34
CA MET A 200 15.70 -10.30 -3.91
C MET A 200 16.98 -11.07 -4.22
N ASP A 201 18.00 -10.42 -4.80
CA ASP A 201 19.29 -11.05 -5.10
C ASP A 201 20.01 -11.59 -3.85
N ARG A 202 19.65 -11.06 -2.67
CA ARG A 202 20.22 -11.43 -1.37
C ARG A 202 19.30 -12.33 -0.56
N PHE A 203 18.06 -12.52 -1.00
CA PHE A 203 17.08 -13.28 -0.25
C PHE A 203 17.27 -14.77 -0.51
N VAL A 204 17.59 -15.51 0.55
CA VAL A 204 17.62 -16.97 0.54
C VAL A 204 16.43 -17.46 1.34
N PHE A 205 15.47 -18.08 0.65
CA PHE A 205 14.29 -18.63 1.30
C PHE A 205 14.51 -20.10 1.66
N ASP A 206 14.49 -20.39 2.97
CA ASP A 206 14.50 -21.74 3.50
C ASP A 206 13.06 -22.13 3.90
N GLU A 207 12.39 -22.86 3.03
CA GLU A 207 10.98 -23.26 3.18
C GLU A 207 10.76 -24.17 4.41
N GLU A 208 11.78 -24.95 4.82
CA GLU A 208 11.68 -25.84 5.97
C GLU A 208 11.90 -25.10 7.30
N ALA A 209 12.64 -23.99 7.30
CA ALA A 209 12.91 -23.18 8.49
C ALA A 209 11.97 -21.95 8.63
N ALA A 210 11.25 -21.56 7.58
CA ALA A 210 10.41 -20.36 7.53
C ALA A 210 9.07 -20.52 8.27
N HIS A 211 9.13 -20.64 9.59
CA HIS A 211 7.94 -20.74 10.45
C HIS A 211 7.58 -19.43 11.18
N THR A 212 8.48 -18.45 11.17
CA THR A 212 8.31 -17.15 11.83
C THR A 212 8.96 -16.03 11.00
N GLY A 213 8.50 -14.79 11.20
CA GLY A 213 8.98 -13.59 10.51
C GLY A 213 10.48 -13.35 10.65
N ALA A 214 11.10 -13.85 11.73
CA ALA A 214 12.55 -13.84 11.91
C ALA A 214 13.35 -14.58 10.80
N HIS A 215 12.72 -15.49 10.07
CA HIS A 215 13.32 -16.22 8.95
C HIS A 215 13.02 -15.58 7.59
N VAL A 216 12.12 -14.58 7.54
CA VAL A 216 11.70 -13.85 6.33
C VAL A 216 12.12 -12.38 6.42
N VAL A 217 13.14 -12.08 7.24
CA VAL A 217 13.61 -10.71 7.48
C VAL A 217 14.11 -10.10 6.17
N ARG A 218 13.62 -8.89 5.90
CA ARG A 218 14.08 -8.06 4.79
C ARG A 218 15.60 -7.84 4.88
N PRO A 219 16.38 -8.21 3.85
CA PRO A 219 17.82 -8.00 3.86
C PRO A 219 18.17 -6.51 3.99
N ASP A 220 19.06 -6.15 4.93
CA ASP A 220 19.51 -4.76 5.02
C ASP A 220 20.39 -4.40 3.82
N ALA A 221 20.13 -3.23 3.22
CA ALA A 221 20.92 -2.73 2.10
C ALA A 221 22.34 -2.32 2.55
N THR A 222 22.52 -2.01 3.83
CA THR A 222 23.78 -1.57 4.46
C THR A 222 24.67 -2.65 5.04
N ASP A 223 24.23 -3.91 5.12
CA ASP A 223 25.09 -5.00 5.58
C ASP A 223 26.20 -5.27 4.56
N VAL A 224 27.40 -4.80 4.90
CA VAL A 224 28.62 -4.93 4.12
C VAL A 224 29.19 -6.33 4.35
N LEU A 225 29.18 -7.16 3.31
CA LEU A 225 30.10 -8.28 3.05
C LEU A 225 29.92 -9.63 3.76
N GLU A 226 28.75 -10.04 4.26
CA GLU A 226 28.51 -11.48 4.48
C GLU A 226 27.12 -11.92 4.00
N PRO A 227 27.01 -13.02 3.20
CA PRO A 227 25.74 -13.72 3.11
C PRO A 227 25.36 -14.15 4.52
N ILE A 228 24.15 -13.84 4.97
CA ILE A 228 23.66 -14.22 6.30
C ILE A 228 23.55 -15.75 6.32
N VAL A 229 24.64 -16.42 6.70
CA VAL A 229 24.68 -17.83 7.06
C VAL A 229 24.72 -17.84 8.57
N SER A 230 23.58 -18.06 9.22
CA SER A 230 23.59 -18.39 10.64
C SER A 230 24.25 -19.77 10.79
N PRO A 231 25.25 -19.95 11.67
CA PRO A 231 25.97 -21.21 11.78
C PRO A 231 25.04 -22.27 12.34
N VAL A 232 24.76 -23.30 11.54
CA VAL A 232 24.19 -24.55 12.01
C VAL A 232 25.17 -25.17 13.01
N ALA A 233 24.86 -25.06 14.30
CA ALA A 233 25.43 -25.94 15.30
C ALA A 233 24.90 -27.35 15.02
N SER A 234 25.68 -28.15 14.29
CA SER A 234 25.38 -29.55 14.04
C SER A 234 25.51 -30.36 15.34
N PRO A 235 24.48 -31.09 15.79
CA PRO A 235 24.58 -31.95 16.95
C PRO A 235 25.04 -33.34 16.52
N ALA A 236 26.36 -33.56 16.42
CA ALA A 236 26.91 -34.92 16.37
C ALA A 236 28.41 -34.94 16.71
N ALA A 237 28.72 -34.74 17.99
CA ALA A 237 29.95 -35.28 18.54
C ALA A 237 29.83 -36.81 18.63
N SER A 238 30.34 -37.54 17.64
CA SER A 238 30.65 -38.95 17.84
C SER A 238 31.76 -39.47 16.91
N ARG A 239 32.93 -39.67 17.54
CA ARG A 239 33.92 -40.74 17.27
C ARG A 239 34.80 -40.58 16.03
N ASP A 240 35.96 -39.98 16.24
CA ASP A 240 37.22 -40.38 15.60
C ASP A 240 37.64 -41.74 16.18
N PRO A 241 38.01 -42.72 15.33
CA PRO A 241 39.42 -43.08 15.34
C PRO A 241 39.92 -43.48 13.93
N LEU A 242 40.98 -42.81 13.44
CA LEU A 242 42.28 -43.42 13.10
C LEU A 242 43.04 -42.66 11.99
N ARG A 243 44.32 -42.45 12.33
CA ARG A 243 45.52 -42.46 11.46
C ARG A 243 45.81 -41.22 10.60
N GLY A 244 46.85 -40.53 11.06
CA GLY A 244 47.58 -39.55 10.27
C GLY A 244 48.34 -40.11 9.08
N ARG A 245 48.67 -39.19 8.18
CA ARG A 245 49.83 -39.19 7.29
C ARG A 245 50.06 -37.75 6.84
N SER A 246 51.33 -37.30 6.94
CA SER A 246 51.80 -36.00 6.44
C SER A 246 51.73 -35.94 4.91
N PRO A 247 51.52 -34.76 4.29
CA PRO A 247 51.58 -34.61 2.84
C PRO A 247 53.00 -34.25 2.41
N GLY A 248 53.63 -35.16 1.67
CA GLY A 248 54.85 -34.93 0.90
C GLY A 248 54.70 -35.65 -0.44
N ASP A 249 54.97 -34.89 -1.51
CA ASP A 249 55.16 -35.31 -2.90
C ASP A 249 53.91 -35.74 -3.69
N TYR A 250 53.56 -35.01 -4.74
CA TYR A 250 53.85 -35.39 -6.13
C TYR A 250 53.26 -34.36 -7.14
N ILE A 251 54.16 -33.54 -7.67
CA ILE A 251 54.41 -33.28 -9.11
C ILE A 251 53.20 -33.29 -10.06
N SER A 252 52.93 -32.11 -10.65
CA SER A 252 52.17 -31.90 -11.88
C SER A 252 52.97 -32.34 -13.11
N PRO A 253 52.30 -32.79 -14.20
CA PRO A 253 52.60 -32.11 -15.46
C PRO A 253 51.37 -31.90 -16.37
N GLY A 254 51.26 -30.68 -16.88
CA GLY A 254 51.02 -30.43 -18.31
C GLY A 254 49.59 -30.53 -18.85
N ALA A 255 48.97 -29.37 -19.08
CA ALA A 255 47.86 -29.21 -20.02
C ALA A 255 48.34 -29.31 -21.49
N PRO A 256 47.42 -29.54 -22.44
CA PRO A 256 47.48 -28.81 -23.71
C PRO A 256 46.16 -28.11 -24.07
N SER A 257 46.34 -27.00 -24.79
CA SER A 257 45.38 -25.96 -25.18
C SER A 257 44.51 -26.27 -26.41
N LEU A 258 43.26 -25.79 -26.38
CA LEU A 258 42.45 -25.08 -27.38
C LEU A 258 42.90 -24.99 -28.87
N ALA A 259 43.20 -26.10 -29.56
CA ALA A 259 43.49 -26.04 -31.01
C ALA A 259 43.15 -27.29 -31.85
N GLN A 260 42.16 -28.14 -31.49
CA GLN A 260 41.94 -29.38 -32.26
C GLN A 260 40.50 -29.90 -32.38
N ARG A 261 39.49 -29.02 -32.50
CA ARG A 261 38.14 -29.46 -32.95
C ARG A 261 37.51 -28.53 -33.98
N PHE A 262 38.14 -28.44 -35.14
CA PHE A 262 37.45 -28.16 -36.40
C PHE A 262 38.04 -29.06 -37.49
N SER A 263 37.28 -30.05 -37.95
CA SER A 263 37.36 -30.55 -39.33
C SER A 263 36.23 -31.53 -39.60
N GLN A 264 35.67 -31.40 -40.81
CA GLN A 264 34.57 -32.15 -41.43
C GLN A 264 33.19 -31.69 -40.97
N GLY A 265 32.45 -30.87 -41.72
CA GLY A 265 32.33 -30.78 -43.17
C GLY A 265 30.86 -31.09 -43.48
N GLY A 266 30.06 -30.11 -43.90
CA GLY A 266 29.69 -29.92 -45.31
C GLY A 266 28.48 -30.81 -45.64
N SER A 267 27.39 -30.39 -46.28
CA SER A 267 27.13 -29.24 -47.14
C SER A 267 25.63 -29.16 -47.47
N ALA A 268 25.14 -27.93 -47.73
CA ALA A 268 24.19 -27.51 -48.79
C ALA A 268 22.80 -28.22 -48.89
N HIS A 269 21.68 -27.59 -49.27
CA HIS A 269 21.32 -26.40 -50.05
C HIS A 269 19.93 -25.94 -49.51
N ASP A 270 19.65 -24.68 -49.21
CA ASP A 270 19.36 -23.55 -50.12
C ASP A 270 18.22 -23.82 -51.10
N ASP A 271 17.07 -23.17 -50.93
CA ASP A 271 16.65 -22.11 -51.86
C ASP A 271 15.35 -21.43 -51.40
N SER A 272 15.53 -20.23 -50.86
CA SER A 272 15.05 -18.95 -51.38
C SER A 272 13.64 -18.79 -52.02
N ILE A 273 13.01 -17.65 -51.68
CA ILE A 273 12.19 -16.71 -52.51
C ILE A 273 10.70 -16.45 -52.11
N LYS A 274 10.53 -15.27 -51.49
CA LYS A 274 9.61 -14.12 -51.72
C LYS A 274 8.08 -14.25 -51.70
N ALA A 275 7.49 -13.20 -51.07
CA ALA A 275 6.31 -12.37 -51.40
C ALA A 275 4.96 -13.13 -51.57
N ASP A 276 3.85 -12.75 -50.93
CA ASP A 276 3.28 -11.44 -50.59
C ASP A 276 2.75 -11.35 -49.14
#